data_AF-A0A0D0ATU8-F1
#
_entry.id   AF-A0A0D0ATU8-F1
#
_cell.length_a   1.000
_cell.length_b   1.000
_cell.length_c   1.000
_cell.angle_alpha   90.00
_cell.angle_beta   90.00
_cell.angle_gamma   90.00
#
_symmetry.space_group_name_H-M   'P 1'
#
loop_
_entity.id
_entity.type
_entity.pdbx_description
1 polymer ?
#
loop_
_entity_poly.entity_id
_entity_poly.type
_entity_poly.pdbx_seq_one_letter_code
_entity_poly.pdbx_strand_id
1 'polypeptide(L)'
;MCFTIPIPLDSPFPSCSSTAHQQPEIQRAIHDQYEASIREWPDITNFRAHLEEQRLFPRRSLDAGNFLARTVGLVSIQDESSLKDMISAHFMEQRRFMAEHQSEMRNTLQAILAHLSKDTAVKAPTERDPATSPTATSTTAVDVNKEGPILLQKGNGKSKENAGFDTPEEPSASPAQVASSLFQISFITARLETLLATFQFPAELDISPALGTADVFALTYTPANSPVLTQAYALSLLFAELDNIPSFGSDVVRNARRVAVTRVDQALQKLDEGVEERRGHARAKKADPVTCSLK
;
A
#
# COMPACT_ATOMS: atom_id res chain seq x y z
N MET A 1 -3.67 -34.95 71.87
CA MET A 1 -5.03 -34.94 71.30
C MET A 1 -4.88 -35.27 69.82
N CYS A 2 -5.25 -36.48 69.40
CA CYS A 2 -5.16 -36.91 68.01
C CYS A 2 -6.54 -36.79 67.37
N PHE A 3 -6.68 -35.94 66.35
CA PHE A 3 -7.91 -35.83 65.56
C PHE A 3 -7.83 -36.77 64.37
N THR A 4 -8.61 -37.84 64.41
CA THR A 4 -8.84 -38.75 63.29
C THR A 4 -9.99 -38.18 62.46
N ILE A 5 -9.70 -37.76 61.22
CA ILE A 5 -10.72 -37.29 60.27
C ILE A 5 -11.17 -38.51 59.45
N PRO A 6 -12.46 -38.87 59.44
CA PRO A 6 -12.97 -39.95 58.60
C PRO A 6 -13.07 -39.49 57.15
N ILE A 7 -12.48 -40.26 56.23
CA ILE A 7 -12.59 -40.07 54.79
C ILE A 7 -13.84 -40.86 54.31
N PRO A 8 -14.83 -40.22 53.68
CA PRO A 8 -15.99 -40.91 53.15
C PRO A 8 -15.61 -41.65 51.85
N LEU A 9 -15.57 -42.98 51.93
CA LEU A 9 -15.46 -43.90 50.79
C LEU A 9 -16.85 -44.12 50.20
N ASP A 10 -17.34 -43.19 49.38
CA ASP A 10 -18.49 -43.43 48.50
C ASP A 10 -18.56 -42.35 47.41
N SER A 11 -17.61 -42.40 46.48
CA SER A 11 -17.76 -41.72 45.19
C SER A 11 -17.89 -42.79 44.10
N PRO A 12 -19.01 -42.83 43.36
CA PRO A 12 -19.16 -43.78 42.26
C PRO A 12 -18.15 -43.43 41.18
N PHE A 13 -17.28 -44.40 40.87
CA PHE A 13 -16.32 -44.26 39.77
C PHE A 13 -17.07 -43.94 38.48
N PRO A 14 -16.75 -42.83 37.79
CA PRO A 14 -17.34 -42.54 36.49
C PRO A 14 -16.97 -43.68 35.54
N SER A 15 -17.99 -44.30 34.97
CA SER A 15 -17.85 -45.45 34.06
C SER A 15 -16.98 -45.07 32.86
N CYS A 16 -15.77 -45.63 32.80
CA CYS A 16 -14.75 -45.40 31.75
C CYS A 16 -15.09 -46.00 30.37
N SER A 17 -16.36 -46.25 30.04
CA SER A 17 -16.76 -46.92 28.80
C SER A 17 -17.10 -45.97 27.64
N SER A 18 -17.10 -44.64 27.85
CA SER A 18 -17.54 -43.68 26.81
C SER A 18 -16.43 -43.26 25.83
N THR A 19 -15.16 -43.39 26.20
CA THR A 19 -14.02 -42.90 25.39
C THR A 19 -13.65 -43.79 24.21
N ALA A 20 -14.05 -45.06 24.21
CA ALA A 20 -13.70 -45.99 23.13
C ALA A 20 -14.40 -45.67 21.79
N HIS A 21 -15.57 -45.03 21.82
CA HIS A 21 -16.29 -44.63 20.60
C HIS A 21 -15.91 -43.25 20.06
N GLN A 22 -15.35 -42.35 20.88
CA GLN A 22 -14.96 -41.00 20.43
C GLN A 22 -13.63 -40.98 19.65
N GLN A 23 -12.74 -41.94 19.89
CA GLN A 23 -11.43 -41.96 19.25
C GLN A 23 -11.46 -42.02 17.71
N PRO A 24 -12.29 -42.85 17.04
CA PRO A 24 -12.36 -42.85 15.58
C PRO A 24 -12.98 -41.57 14.99
N GLU A 25 -13.90 -40.91 15.71
CA GLU A 25 -14.51 -39.66 15.27
C GLU A 25 -13.48 -38.51 15.28
N ILE A 26 -12.66 -38.43 16.33
CA ILE A 26 -11.57 -37.46 16.43
C ILE A 26 -10.55 -37.70 15.31
N GLN A 27 -10.19 -38.94 15.01
CA GLN A 27 -9.27 -39.25 13.92
C GLN A 27 -9.82 -38.87 12.55
N ARG A 28 -11.13 -39.05 12.33
CA ARG A 28 -11.79 -38.66 11.08
C ARG A 28 -11.83 -37.14 10.93
N ALA A 29 -12.15 -36.41 12.00
CA ALA A 29 -12.14 -34.95 12.01
C ALA A 29 -10.74 -34.36 11.73
N ILE A 30 -9.68 -34.95 12.31
CA ILE A 30 -8.30 -34.52 12.04
C ILE A 30 -7.92 -34.77 10.57
N HIS A 31 -8.30 -35.93 10.02
CA HIS A 31 -8.05 -36.26 8.63
C HIS A 31 -8.77 -35.31 7.67
N ASP A 32 -10.05 -35.02 7.92
CA ASP A 32 -10.85 -34.11 7.09
C ASP A 32 -10.31 -32.67 7.17
N GLN A 33 -9.82 -32.23 8.33
CA GLN A 33 -9.17 -30.94 8.47
C GLN A 33 -7.84 -30.86 7.70
N TYR A 34 -7.06 -31.95 7.68
CA TYR A 34 -5.81 -32.02 6.92
C TYR A 34 -6.06 -32.01 5.40
N GLU A 35 -7.05 -32.78 4.92
CA GLU A 35 -7.50 -32.78 3.52
C GLU A 35 -8.05 -31.41 3.08
N ALA A 36 -8.85 -30.76 3.93
CA ALA A 36 -9.35 -29.42 3.67
C ALA A 36 -8.20 -28.40 3.57
N SER A 37 -7.20 -28.52 4.46
CA SER A 37 -5.99 -27.69 4.38
C SER A 37 -5.26 -27.96 3.06
N ILE A 38 -4.97 -29.22 2.68
CA ILE A 38 -4.28 -29.52 1.41
C ILE A 38 -4.98 -28.91 0.19
N ARG A 39 -6.31 -28.86 0.16
CA ARG A 39 -7.08 -28.24 -0.95
C ARG A 39 -6.95 -26.72 -1.01
N GLU A 40 -6.58 -26.07 0.08
CA GLU A 40 -6.35 -24.62 0.17
C GLU A 40 -4.90 -24.24 -0.18
N TRP A 41 -3.97 -25.21 -0.19
CA TRP A 41 -2.55 -24.99 -0.53
C TRP A 41 -2.20 -24.74 -2.01
N PRO A 42 -3.06 -24.95 -3.04
CA PRO A 42 -2.75 -24.51 -4.41
C PRO A 42 -2.41 -23.01 -4.47
N ASP A 43 -3.07 -22.19 -3.64
CA ASP A 43 -2.78 -20.76 -3.53
C ASP A 43 -1.41 -20.48 -2.91
N ILE A 44 -0.92 -21.34 -2.03
CA ILE A 44 0.42 -21.20 -1.44
C ILE A 44 1.50 -21.59 -2.45
N THR A 45 1.26 -22.58 -3.31
CA THR A 45 2.20 -22.90 -4.40
C THR A 45 2.25 -21.81 -5.45
N ASN A 46 1.12 -21.20 -5.78
CA ASN A 46 1.06 -20.03 -6.66
C ASN A 46 1.73 -18.81 -6.00
N PHE A 47 1.55 -18.62 -4.71
CA PHE A 47 2.21 -17.56 -3.95
C PHE A 47 3.72 -17.79 -3.85
N ARG A 48 4.18 -19.04 -3.68
CA ARG A 48 5.60 -19.39 -3.72
C ARG A 48 6.20 -19.22 -5.11
N ALA A 49 5.49 -19.62 -6.17
CA ALA A 49 5.92 -19.40 -7.56
C ALA A 49 6.01 -17.90 -7.88
N HIS A 50 5.05 -17.10 -7.43
CA HIS A 50 5.08 -15.65 -7.55
C HIS A 50 6.24 -15.01 -6.76
N LEU A 51 6.52 -15.52 -5.55
CA LEU A 51 7.69 -15.12 -4.75
C LEU A 51 9.02 -15.56 -5.38
N GLU A 52 9.07 -16.70 -6.04
CA GLU A 52 10.25 -17.16 -6.80
C GLU A 52 10.45 -16.32 -8.07
N GLU A 53 9.39 -15.97 -8.79
CA GLU A 53 9.48 -15.00 -9.89
C GLU A 53 10.02 -13.65 -9.41
N GLN A 54 9.48 -13.11 -8.31
CA GLN A 54 9.99 -11.87 -7.72
C GLN A 54 11.45 -12.00 -7.23
N ARG A 55 11.92 -13.18 -6.85
CA ARG A 55 13.33 -13.46 -6.51
C ARG A 55 14.23 -13.66 -7.73
N LEU A 56 13.69 -14.11 -8.86
CA LEU A 56 14.44 -14.35 -10.11
C LEU A 56 14.50 -13.12 -11.02
N PHE A 57 13.57 -12.17 -10.89
CA PHE A 57 13.60 -10.89 -11.60
C PHE A 57 14.92 -10.09 -11.39
N PRO A 58 15.48 -9.99 -10.17
CA PRO A 58 16.80 -9.38 -9.96
C PRO A 58 17.95 -10.12 -10.66
N ARG A 59 17.86 -11.45 -10.80
CA ARG A 59 18.90 -12.24 -11.48
C ARG A 59 18.87 -12.04 -13.00
N ARG A 60 17.69 -11.95 -13.62
CA ARG A 60 17.55 -11.63 -15.06
C ARG A 60 17.95 -10.19 -15.37
N SER A 61 17.74 -9.26 -14.43
CA SER A 61 18.23 -7.87 -14.53
C SER A 61 19.76 -7.78 -14.52
N LEU A 62 20.45 -8.63 -13.74
CA LEU A 62 21.92 -8.64 -13.69
C LEU A 62 22.54 -9.15 -15.01
N ASP A 63 21.92 -10.13 -15.67
CA ASP A 63 22.40 -10.64 -16.96
C ASP A 63 22.19 -9.61 -18.10
N ALA A 64 21.13 -8.82 -18.05
CA ALA A 64 20.91 -7.71 -18.99
C ALA A 64 21.90 -6.54 -18.75
N GLY A 65 22.23 -6.25 -17.49
CA GLY A 65 23.26 -5.26 -17.13
C GLY A 65 24.66 -5.64 -17.62
N ASN A 66 25.02 -6.93 -17.53
CA ASN A 66 26.29 -7.46 -18.04
C ASN A 66 26.39 -7.40 -19.58
N PHE A 67 25.27 -7.47 -20.29
CA PHE A 67 25.25 -7.33 -21.75
C PHE A 67 25.50 -5.88 -22.21
N LEU A 68 25.01 -4.90 -21.46
CA LEU A 68 25.24 -3.48 -21.72
C LEU A 68 26.63 -3.01 -21.24
N ALA A 69 27.13 -3.52 -20.12
CA ALA A 69 28.49 -3.21 -19.63
C ALA A 69 29.59 -3.72 -20.57
N ARG A 70 29.31 -4.76 -21.38
CA ARG A 70 30.28 -5.32 -22.35
C ARG A 70 30.37 -4.52 -23.66
N THR A 71 29.39 -3.67 -23.95
CA THR A 71 29.35 -2.86 -25.18
C THR A 71 29.89 -1.44 -25.00
N VAL A 72 29.99 -0.96 -23.76
CA VAL A 72 30.57 0.35 -23.44
C VAL A 72 31.84 0.14 -22.64
N GLY A 73 32.94 -0.15 -23.33
CA GLY A 73 34.24 -0.36 -22.71
C GLY A 73 34.79 0.91 -22.08
N LEU A 74 34.38 1.22 -20.84
CA LEU A 74 34.98 2.21 -19.96
C LEU A 74 34.38 2.07 -18.56
N VAL A 75 35.16 1.48 -17.65
CA VAL A 75 35.41 1.90 -16.24
C VAL A 75 35.96 0.68 -15.49
N SER A 76 37.09 0.91 -14.82
CA SER A 76 37.83 -0.07 -14.03
C SER A 76 36.96 -0.61 -12.88
N ILE A 77 36.65 -1.90 -12.95
CA ILE A 77 35.93 -2.69 -11.94
C ILE A 77 36.86 -2.88 -10.76
N GLN A 78 36.68 -2.09 -9.69
CA GLN A 78 37.29 -2.40 -8.40
C GLN A 78 36.34 -2.26 -7.21
N ASP A 79 35.06 -1.93 -7.42
CA ASP A 79 34.12 -1.79 -6.29
C ASP A 79 32.71 -2.34 -6.55
N GLU A 80 32.61 -3.41 -7.34
CA GLU A 80 31.33 -4.11 -7.55
C GLU A 80 30.82 -4.84 -6.30
N SER A 81 31.69 -5.15 -5.33
CA SER A 81 31.28 -5.70 -4.03
C SER A 81 30.46 -4.69 -3.23
N SER A 82 30.91 -3.42 -3.20
CA SER A 82 30.25 -2.36 -2.43
C SER A 82 28.83 -2.07 -2.93
N LEU A 83 28.63 -2.04 -4.25
CA LEU A 83 27.29 -1.85 -4.83
C LEU A 83 26.36 -3.03 -4.49
N LYS A 84 26.86 -4.27 -4.55
CA LYS A 84 26.07 -5.48 -4.22
C LYS A 84 25.69 -5.53 -2.74
N ASP A 85 26.59 -5.09 -1.87
CA ASP A 85 26.34 -5.01 -0.42
C ASP A 85 25.32 -3.93 -0.10
N MET A 86 25.39 -2.76 -0.75
CA MET A 86 24.42 -1.68 -0.59
C MET A 86 23.02 -2.08 -1.07
N ILE A 87 22.91 -2.71 -2.24
CA ILE A 87 21.62 -3.21 -2.76
C ILE A 87 21.05 -4.28 -1.83
N SER A 88 21.89 -5.20 -1.35
CA SER A 88 21.46 -6.25 -0.41
C SER A 88 21.00 -5.66 0.93
N ALA A 89 21.69 -4.66 1.46
CA ALA A 89 21.30 -3.95 2.68
C ALA A 89 19.93 -3.28 2.53
N HIS A 90 19.69 -2.58 1.42
CA HIS A 90 18.40 -1.95 1.13
C HIS A 90 17.25 -2.97 1.10
N PHE A 91 17.44 -4.12 0.45
CA PHE A 91 16.42 -5.17 0.42
C PHE A 91 16.16 -5.79 1.81
N MET A 92 17.19 -5.92 2.65
CA MET A 92 17.04 -6.43 4.01
C MET A 92 16.30 -5.43 4.91
N GLU A 93 16.57 -4.13 4.76
CA GLU A 93 15.87 -3.07 5.48
C GLU A 93 14.40 -3.00 5.07
N GLN A 94 14.11 -3.07 3.79
CA GLN A 94 12.73 -3.09 3.29
C GLN A 94 11.97 -4.34 3.77
N ARG A 95 12.62 -5.50 3.84
CA ARG A 95 12.03 -6.70 4.46
C ARG A 95 11.74 -6.51 5.93
N ARG A 96 12.65 -5.89 6.67
CA ARG A 96 12.48 -5.63 8.10
C ARG A 96 11.32 -4.68 8.34
N PHE A 97 11.22 -3.61 7.56
CA PHE A 97 10.11 -2.66 7.62
C PHE A 97 8.76 -3.34 7.38
N MET A 98 8.65 -4.18 6.34
CA MET A 98 7.41 -4.93 6.06
C MET A 98 7.06 -5.93 7.17
N ALA A 99 8.07 -6.59 7.77
CA ALA A 99 7.86 -7.51 8.88
C ALA A 99 7.37 -6.79 10.15
N GLU A 100 7.94 -5.62 10.46
CA GLU A 100 7.51 -4.77 11.57
C GLU A 100 6.07 -4.29 11.35
N HIS A 101 5.74 -3.77 10.16
CA HIS A 101 4.40 -3.32 9.83
C HIS A 101 3.35 -4.45 9.91
N GLN A 102 3.69 -5.64 9.39
CA GLN A 102 2.82 -6.82 9.54
C GLN A 102 2.65 -7.25 11.00
N SER A 103 3.67 -7.10 11.84
CA SER A 103 3.55 -7.38 13.28
C SER A 103 2.64 -6.38 13.97
N GLU A 104 2.71 -5.09 13.59
CA GLU A 104 1.87 -4.03 14.14
C GLU A 104 0.39 -4.23 13.79
N MET A 105 0.10 -4.57 12.53
CA MET A 105 -1.26 -4.94 12.11
C MET A 105 -1.79 -6.18 12.88
N ARG A 106 -0.94 -7.19 13.12
CA ARG A 106 -1.36 -8.35 13.93
C ARG A 106 -1.64 -7.97 15.39
N ASN A 107 -0.79 -7.13 15.99
CA ASN A 107 -0.96 -6.67 17.36
C ASN A 107 -2.23 -5.83 17.53
N THR A 108 -2.52 -4.93 16.58
CA THR A 108 -3.74 -4.10 16.60
C THR A 108 -4.99 -4.95 16.45
N LEU A 109 -5.02 -5.91 15.52
CA LEU A 109 -6.13 -6.85 15.39
C LEU A 109 -6.34 -7.70 16.65
N GLN A 110 -5.25 -8.18 17.26
CA GLN A 110 -5.31 -8.96 18.49
C GLN A 110 -5.83 -8.11 19.68
N ALA A 111 -5.45 -6.84 19.76
CA ALA A 111 -5.98 -5.91 20.76
C ALA A 111 -7.50 -5.71 20.59
N ILE A 112 -7.98 -5.50 19.35
CA ILE A 112 -9.41 -5.35 19.07
C ILE A 112 -10.19 -6.60 19.49
N LEU A 113 -9.70 -7.80 19.16
CA LEU A 113 -10.33 -9.06 19.56
C LEU A 113 -10.34 -9.25 21.09
N ALA A 114 -9.27 -8.86 21.78
CA ALA A 114 -9.20 -8.90 23.24
C ALA A 114 -10.22 -7.94 23.88
N HIS A 115 -10.44 -6.76 23.32
CA HIS A 115 -11.48 -5.83 23.78
C HIS A 115 -12.89 -6.41 23.58
N LEU A 116 -13.19 -6.96 22.40
CA LEU A 116 -14.52 -7.52 22.10
C LEU A 116 -14.86 -8.75 22.97
N SER A 117 -13.88 -9.60 23.26
CA SER A 117 -14.10 -10.76 24.14
C SER A 117 -14.40 -10.36 25.59
N LYS A 118 -13.82 -9.24 26.07
CA LYS A 118 -13.98 -8.78 27.46
C LYS A 118 -15.38 -8.22 27.75
N ASP A 119 -16.05 -7.66 26.74
CA ASP A 119 -17.38 -7.05 26.90
C ASP A 119 -18.54 -8.06 26.84
N THR A 120 -18.27 -9.33 26.53
CA THR A 120 -19.30 -10.41 26.54
C THR A 120 -19.46 -11.11 27.89
N ALA A 121 -18.69 -10.71 28.92
CA ALA A 121 -18.91 -11.19 30.28
C ALA A 121 -20.15 -10.51 30.90
N VAL A 122 -21.32 -11.01 30.50
CA VAL A 122 -22.64 -10.71 31.06
C VAL A 122 -22.58 -10.93 32.57
N LYS A 123 -22.40 -9.85 33.32
CA LYS A 123 -22.70 -9.82 34.76
C LYS A 123 -24.22 -9.85 34.88
N ALA A 124 -24.75 -10.92 35.46
CA ALA A 124 -26.15 -11.05 35.81
C ALA A 124 -26.66 -9.81 36.58
N PRO A 125 -27.88 -9.35 36.32
CA PRO A 125 -28.42 -8.14 36.94
C PRO A 125 -28.80 -8.45 38.40
N THR A 126 -28.04 -7.91 39.35
CA THR A 126 -28.47 -7.81 40.75
C THR A 126 -28.93 -6.37 41.01
N GLU A 127 -30.21 -6.27 41.29
CA GLU A 127 -31.05 -5.11 41.51
C GLU A 127 -30.85 -4.45 42.91
N ARG A 128 -31.04 -3.12 42.95
CA ARG A 128 -31.34 -2.17 44.07
C ARG A 128 -30.22 -1.48 44.89
N ASP A 129 -29.98 -0.21 44.53
CA ASP A 129 -30.15 1.08 45.27
C ASP A 129 -29.59 1.32 46.71
N PRO A 130 -29.44 2.58 47.20
CA PRO A 130 -29.31 3.91 46.54
C PRO A 130 -28.13 4.78 47.07
N ALA A 131 -27.91 5.91 46.38
CA ALA A 131 -27.34 7.19 46.84
C ALA A 131 -25.96 7.22 47.56
N THR A 132 -25.01 8.01 47.04
CA THR A 132 -24.35 9.17 47.71
C THR A 132 -23.31 9.77 46.75
N SER A 133 -23.42 11.07 46.45
CA SER A 133 -22.39 11.89 45.75
C SER A 133 -21.15 12.10 46.64
N PRO A 134 -19.94 12.42 46.12
CA PRO A 134 -19.66 13.81 45.72
C PRO A 134 -18.64 14.02 44.57
N THR A 135 -18.80 15.15 43.89
CA THR A 135 -17.80 16.18 43.59
C THR A 135 -16.35 15.79 43.27
N ALA A 136 -15.92 16.00 42.02
CA ALA A 136 -14.75 16.85 41.69
C ALA A 136 -14.62 17.11 40.17
N THR A 137 -14.84 18.38 39.82
CA THR A 137 -14.14 19.23 38.85
C THR A 137 -12.98 18.64 38.04
N SER A 138 -13.08 18.71 36.71
CA SER A 138 -12.04 19.30 35.87
C SER A 138 -12.59 19.77 34.52
N THR A 139 -12.64 21.09 34.45
CA THR A 139 -12.87 21.94 33.29
C THR A 139 -11.69 21.87 32.34
N THR A 140 -11.93 21.62 31.05
CA THR A 140 -11.09 22.15 29.97
C THR A 140 -11.96 22.34 28.73
N ALA A 141 -12.70 23.46 28.74
CA ALA A 141 -13.32 23.99 27.55
C ALA A 141 -12.23 24.72 26.74
N VAL A 142 -11.89 24.19 25.58
CA VAL A 142 -11.10 24.91 24.58
C VAL A 142 -12.06 25.78 23.80
N ASP A 143 -12.02 27.07 24.14
CA ASP A 143 -12.69 28.18 23.47
C ASP A 143 -12.04 28.42 22.10
N VAL A 144 -12.69 27.98 21.02
CA VAL A 144 -12.30 28.30 19.64
C VAL A 144 -13.00 29.60 19.24
N ASN A 145 -12.31 30.69 19.48
CA ASN A 145 -12.73 32.04 19.17
C ASN A 145 -12.51 32.37 17.68
N LYS A 146 -13.56 32.93 17.07
CA LYS A 146 -13.59 33.98 16.03
C LYS A 146 -13.15 33.65 14.60
N GLU A 147 -14.17 33.36 13.79
CA GLU A 147 -14.24 33.75 12.38
C GLU A 147 -14.21 35.29 12.25
N GLY A 148 -13.23 35.79 11.51
CA GLY A 148 -13.17 37.17 11.03
C GLY A 148 -13.18 37.18 9.49
N PRO A 149 -13.99 38.03 8.84
CA PRO A 149 -14.09 38.08 7.39
C PRO A 149 -12.89 38.82 6.78
N ILE A 150 -12.14 38.16 5.89
CA ILE A 150 -11.05 38.81 5.15
C ILE A 150 -11.65 39.60 3.99
N LEU A 151 -11.59 40.91 4.14
CA LEU A 151 -12.04 41.93 3.20
C LEU A 151 -10.96 42.13 2.12
N LEU A 152 -11.37 41.96 0.86
CA LEU A 152 -10.63 42.34 -0.34
C LEU A 152 -10.16 43.81 -0.25
N GLN A 153 -8.84 44.03 -0.12
CA GLN A 153 -8.26 45.36 -0.32
C GLN A 153 -7.33 45.38 -1.53
N LYS A 154 -7.89 45.93 -2.62
CA LYS A 154 -7.20 46.38 -3.83
C LYS A 154 -6.55 47.74 -3.54
N GLY A 155 -5.26 47.73 -3.24
CA GLY A 155 -4.46 48.93 -3.00
C GLY A 155 -3.47 49.18 -4.12
N ASN A 156 -3.74 50.18 -4.96
CA ASN A 156 -2.88 50.69 -6.02
C ASN A 156 -1.94 51.74 -5.41
N GLY A 157 -0.75 51.33 -4.96
CA GLY A 157 0.21 52.19 -4.25
C GLY A 157 1.53 52.33 -4.99
N LYS A 158 1.67 53.44 -5.73
CA LYS A 158 2.89 53.87 -6.42
C LYS A 158 3.77 54.63 -5.41
N SER A 159 4.73 53.95 -4.78
CA SER A 159 5.78 54.61 -3.98
C SER A 159 7.16 54.30 -4.52
N LYS A 160 7.85 55.40 -4.75
CA LYS A 160 9.13 55.61 -5.39
C LYS A 160 10.25 55.45 -4.35
N GLU A 161 11.26 54.67 -4.74
CA GLU A 161 12.69 54.86 -4.42
C GLU A 161 13.08 54.83 -2.93
N ASN A 162 13.72 53.72 -2.52
CA ASN A 162 14.82 53.82 -1.57
C ASN A 162 15.90 52.79 -1.90
N ALA A 163 17.10 53.33 -2.16
CA ALA A 163 18.32 52.61 -2.47
C ALA A 163 18.87 51.91 -1.22
N GLY A 164 19.56 50.79 -1.43
CA GLY A 164 20.25 50.03 -0.38
C GLY A 164 19.55 48.73 -0.01
N PHE A 165 19.14 47.93 -1.00
CA PHE A 165 18.83 46.52 -0.75
C PHE A 165 20.13 45.75 -0.95
N ASP A 166 20.76 45.37 0.17
CA ASP A 166 21.79 44.35 0.20
C ASP A 166 21.29 43.19 -0.65
N THR A 167 21.90 43.02 -1.82
CA THR A 167 21.59 41.93 -2.74
C THR A 167 21.90 40.67 -1.95
N PRO A 168 20.91 39.87 -1.53
CA PRO A 168 21.22 38.58 -0.95
C PRO A 168 21.94 37.84 -2.07
N GLU A 169 23.23 37.55 -1.90
CA GLU A 169 23.98 36.66 -2.77
C GLU A 169 23.14 35.38 -2.88
N GLU A 170 22.41 35.27 -3.99
CA GLU A 170 21.68 34.06 -4.32
C GLU A 170 22.74 32.95 -4.33
N PRO A 171 22.58 31.87 -3.56
CA PRO A 171 23.55 30.79 -3.52
C PRO A 171 23.61 30.21 -4.94
N SER A 172 24.61 30.64 -5.71
CA SER A 172 24.79 30.21 -7.09
C SER A 172 24.99 28.71 -7.05
N ALA A 173 24.03 27.97 -7.60
CA ALA A 173 24.07 26.52 -7.61
C ALA A 173 25.40 26.01 -8.15
N SER A 174 25.99 25.03 -7.46
CA SER A 174 27.19 24.41 -7.97
C SER A 174 26.86 23.72 -9.31
N PRO A 175 27.69 23.88 -10.36
CA PRO A 175 27.48 23.19 -11.63
C PRO A 175 27.30 21.67 -11.49
N ALA A 176 27.95 21.07 -10.48
CA ALA A 176 27.81 19.65 -10.18
C ALA A 176 26.40 19.27 -9.68
N GLN A 177 25.75 20.15 -8.91
CA GLN A 177 24.38 19.93 -8.43
C GLN A 177 23.38 19.98 -9.58
N VAL A 178 23.54 20.96 -10.49
CA VAL A 178 22.72 21.09 -11.70
C VAL A 178 22.87 19.84 -12.58
N ALA A 179 24.10 19.38 -12.81
CA ALA A 179 24.36 18.17 -13.58
C ALA A 179 23.73 16.91 -12.94
N SER A 180 23.79 16.80 -11.61
CA SER A 180 23.16 15.70 -10.86
C SER A 180 21.64 15.70 -11.03
N SER A 181 20.97 16.85 -10.89
CA SER A 181 19.52 16.96 -11.10
C SER A 181 19.11 16.60 -12.53
N LEU A 182 19.87 17.04 -13.53
CA LEU A 182 19.60 16.68 -14.93
C LEU A 182 19.79 15.18 -15.19
N PHE A 183 20.78 14.55 -14.57
CA PHE A 183 20.98 13.11 -14.64
C PHE A 183 19.82 12.34 -14.00
N GLN A 184 19.30 12.78 -12.86
CA GLN A 184 18.12 12.17 -12.24
C GLN A 184 16.87 12.29 -13.13
N ILE A 185 16.65 13.46 -13.73
CA ILE A 185 15.52 13.66 -14.67
C ILE A 185 15.65 12.72 -15.87
N SER A 186 16.84 12.57 -16.44
CA SER A 186 17.05 11.68 -17.60
C SER A 186 16.85 10.21 -17.23
N PHE A 187 17.30 9.81 -16.03
CA PHE A 187 17.07 8.47 -15.49
C PHE A 187 15.58 8.17 -15.30
N ILE A 188 14.82 9.08 -14.69
CA ILE A 188 13.36 8.94 -14.53
C ILE A 188 12.68 8.85 -15.90
N THR A 189 13.09 9.70 -16.85
CA THR A 189 12.54 9.67 -18.22
C THR A 189 12.80 8.32 -18.89
N ALA A 190 13.99 7.74 -18.75
CA ALA A 190 14.28 6.40 -19.29
C ALA A 190 13.43 5.30 -18.63
N ARG A 191 13.18 5.42 -17.32
CA ARG A 191 12.29 4.50 -16.58
C ARG A 191 10.84 4.62 -17.04
N LEU A 192 10.37 5.84 -17.33
CA LEU A 192 9.05 6.06 -17.96
C LEU A 192 8.96 5.34 -19.32
N GLU A 193 9.91 5.55 -20.22
CA GLU A 193 9.91 4.90 -21.54
C GLU A 193 9.89 3.38 -21.43
N THR A 194 10.63 2.83 -20.46
CA THR A 194 10.63 1.39 -20.18
C THR A 194 9.25 0.92 -19.69
N LEU A 195 8.63 1.61 -18.74
CA LEU A 195 7.28 1.28 -18.25
C LEU A 195 6.28 1.27 -19.41
N LEU A 196 6.31 2.30 -20.26
CA LEU A 196 5.42 2.39 -21.42
C LEU A 196 5.65 1.27 -22.45
N ALA A 197 6.91 0.91 -22.71
CA ALA A 197 7.24 -0.16 -23.65
C ALA A 197 6.83 -1.55 -23.13
N THR A 198 6.90 -1.77 -21.81
CA THR A 198 6.53 -3.06 -21.20
C THR A 198 5.04 -3.22 -20.95
N PHE A 199 4.30 -2.11 -20.92
CA PHE A 199 2.89 -2.13 -20.57
C PHE A 199 2.05 -2.74 -21.70
N GLN A 200 1.26 -3.76 -21.35
CA GLN A 200 0.24 -4.32 -22.22
C GLN A 200 -1.12 -4.13 -21.55
N PHE A 201 -2.03 -3.49 -22.28
CA PHE A 201 -3.36 -3.24 -21.77
C PHE A 201 -4.18 -4.54 -21.80
N PRO A 202 -4.81 -4.97 -20.68
CA PRO A 202 -5.70 -6.13 -20.66
C PRO A 202 -6.81 -6.10 -21.71
N ALA A 203 -7.15 -7.25 -22.28
CA ALA A 203 -8.25 -7.37 -23.24
C ALA A 203 -9.61 -7.12 -22.58
N GLU A 204 -9.76 -7.55 -21.32
CA GLU A 204 -10.98 -7.42 -20.53
C GLU A 204 -10.63 -6.68 -19.23
N LEU A 205 -11.52 -5.76 -18.83
CA LEU A 205 -11.45 -5.09 -17.54
C LEU A 205 -12.70 -5.42 -16.74
N ASP A 206 -12.49 -5.74 -15.48
CA ASP A 206 -13.59 -5.92 -14.53
C ASP A 206 -14.04 -4.55 -14.04
N ILE A 207 -15.23 -4.15 -14.43
CA ILE A 207 -15.76 -2.83 -14.12
C ILE A 207 -17.09 -3.01 -13.38
N SER A 208 -17.13 -2.61 -12.12
CA SER A 208 -18.33 -2.67 -11.29
C SER A 208 -18.93 -1.28 -11.09
N PRO A 209 -20.26 -1.17 -10.91
CA PRO A 209 -20.86 0.07 -10.47
C PRO A 209 -20.31 0.43 -9.08
N ALA A 210 -19.88 1.68 -8.91
CA ALA A 210 -19.44 2.17 -7.62
C ALA A 210 -20.62 2.17 -6.64
N LEU A 211 -20.38 1.70 -5.42
CA LEU A 211 -21.37 1.70 -4.34
C LEU A 211 -21.94 3.13 -4.16
N GLY A 212 -23.24 3.29 -4.41
CA GLY A 212 -23.97 4.54 -4.17
C GLY A 212 -24.19 5.45 -5.39
N THR A 213 -23.58 5.16 -6.54
CA THR A 213 -23.85 5.91 -7.78
C THR A 213 -23.90 4.95 -8.97
N ALA A 214 -25.12 4.68 -9.47
CA ALA A 214 -25.32 3.75 -10.59
C ALA A 214 -24.61 4.17 -11.89
N ASP A 215 -24.20 5.45 -11.97
CA ASP A 215 -23.58 6.02 -13.16
C ASP A 215 -22.05 6.12 -13.10
N VAL A 216 -21.44 5.95 -11.92
CA VAL A 216 -20.00 5.93 -11.75
C VAL A 216 -19.56 4.47 -11.69
N PHE A 217 -18.83 4.02 -12.70
CA PHE A 217 -18.26 2.68 -12.70
C PHE A 217 -16.80 2.79 -12.27
N ALA A 218 -16.42 2.08 -11.21
CA ALA A 218 -15.06 2.07 -10.72
C ALA A 218 -14.31 0.83 -11.21
N LEU A 219 -13.01 0.97 -11.42
CA LEU A 219 -12.13 -0.17 -11.67
C LEU A 219 -12.07 -0.99 -10.39
N THR A 220 -12.41 -2.29 -10.46
CA THR A 220 -12.33 -3.16 -9.29
C THR A 220 -10.89 -3.56 -9.01
N TYR A 221 -10.59 -3.85 -7.74
CA TYR A 221 -9.30 -4.43 -7.33
C TYR A 221 -9.26 -5.93 -7.61
N THR A 222 -9.41 -6.34 -8.87
CA THR A 222 -9.29 -7.73 -9.31
C THR A 222 -7.93 -8.00 -9.96
N PRO A 223 -7.47 -9.27 -10.00
CA PRO A 223 -6.22 -9.63 -10.68
C PRO A 223 -6.20 -9.25 -12.17
N ALA A 224 -7.34 -9.27 -12.85
CA ALA A 224 -7.46 -8.87 -14.26
C ALA A 224 -7.11 -7.38 -14.46
N ASN A 225 -7.45 -6.53 -13.51
CA ASN A 225 -7.17 -5.10 -13.53
C ASN A 225 -5.77 -4.76 -12.97
N SER A 226 -5.03 -5.73 -12.44
CA SER A 226 -3.73 -5.51 -11.82
C SER A 226 -2.74 -4.79 -12.72
N PRO A 227 -2.59 -5.11 -14.03
CA PRO A 227 -1.62 -4.41 -14.88
C PRO A 227 -1.91 -2.91 -15.00
N VAL A 228 -3.18 -2.51 -15.09
CA VAL A 228 -3.60 -1.10 -15.16
C VAL A 228 -3.34 -0.39 -13.84
N LEU A 229 -3.72 -1.00 -12.72
CA LEU A 229 -3.49 -0.45 -11.39
C LEU A 229 -2.00 -0.28 -11.07
N THR A 230 -1.19 -1.29 -11.40
CA THR A 230 0.27 -1.26 -11.23
C THR A 230 0.89 -0.16 -12.09
N GLN A 231 0.45 0.00 -13.35
CA GLN A 231 0.93 1.05 -14.23
C GLN A 231 0.59 2.45 -13.69
N ALA A 232 -0.67 2.68 -13.28
CA ALA A 232 -1.11 3.95 -12.71
C ALA A 232 -0.32 4.32 -11.45
N TYR A 233 -0.11 3.34 -10.56
CA TYR A 233 0.70 3.52 -9.36
C TYR A 233 2.17 3.84 -9.70
N ALA A 234 2.78 3.11 -10.64
CA ALA A 234 4.15 3.35 -11.07
C ALA A 234 4.34 4.75 -11.68
N LEU A 235 3.40 5.21 -12.50
CA LEU A 235 3.41 6.57 -13.06
C LEU A 235 3.27 7.64 -11.96
N SER A 236 2.42 7.41 -10.96
CA SER A 236 2.27 8.30 -9.81
C SER A 236 3.57 8.42 -8.99
N LEU A 237 4.30 7.32 -8.83
CA LEU A 237 5.62 7.33 -8.17
C LEU A 237 6.64 8.15 -8.97
N LEU A 238 6.69 8.02 -10.30
CA LEU A 238 7.60 8.84 -11.12
C LEU A 238 7.29 10.33 -11.00
N PHE A 239 6.01 10.69 -10.86
CA PHE A 239 5.59 12.08 -10.64
C PHE A 239 6.14 12.62 -9.32
N ALA A 240 5.96 11.88 -8.24
CA ALA A 240 6.49 12.22 -6.92
C ALA A 240 8.03 12.31 -6.92
N GLU A 241 8.71 11.39 -7.60
CA GLU A 241 10.17 11.43 -7.78
C GLU A 241 10.62 12.70 -8.51
N LEU A 242 9.94 13.10 -9.60
CA LEU A 242 10.26 14.32 -10.35
C LEU A 242 10.08 15.59 -9.51
N ASP A 243 9.00 15.68 -8.74
CA ASP A 243 8.72 16.86 -7.90
C ASP A 243 9.77 17.07 -6.80
N ASN A 244 10.33 15.98 -6.29
CA ASN A 244 11.38 16.00 -5.27
C ASN A 244 12.75 16.45 -5.81
N ILE A 245 12.95 16.53 -7.13
CA ILE A 245 14.26 16.93 -7.70
C ILE A 245 14.49 18.43 -7.46
N PRO A 246 15.55 18.82 -6.73
CA PRO A 246 15.89 20.21 -6.51
C PRO A 246 16.40 20.87 -7.80
N SER A 247 15.87 22.06 -8.10
CA SER A 247 16.31 22.84 -9.26
C SER A 247 17.49 23.77 -8.99
N PHE A 248 17.75 24.09 -7.72
CA PHE A 248 18.78 25.05 -7.30
C PHE A 248 18.74 26.38 -8.08
N GLY A 249 17.54 26.86 -8.45
CA GLY A 249 17.38 28.08 -9.24
C GLY A 249 17.74 27.95 -10.73
N SER A 250 18.20 26.78 -11.20
CA SER A 250 18.51 26.56 -12.62
C SER A 250 17.25 26.40 -13.47
N ASP A 251 17.02 27.34 -14.39
CA ASP A 251 15.90 27.28 -15.34
C ASP A 251 15.97 26.07 -16.27
N VAL A 252 17.18 25.60 -16.60
CA VAL A 252 17.37 24.40 -17.43
C VAL A 252 16.77 23.18 -16.73
N VAL A 253 17.03 23.02 -15.43
CA VAL A 253 16.48 21.92 -14.62
C VAL A 253 14.96 22.06 -14.49
N ARG A 254 14.45 23.27 -14.24
CA ARG A 254 12.99 23.53 -14.15
C ARG A 254 12.27 23.21 -15.47
N ASN A 255 12.88 23.53 -16.61
CA ASN A 255 12.32 23.24 -17.93
C ASN A 255 12.38 21.75 -18.24
N ALA A 256 13.52 21.08 -17.99
CA ALA A 256 13.65 19.65 -18.15
C ALA A 256 12.63 18.87 -17.31
N ARG A 257 12.46 19.26 -16.04
CA ARG A 257 11.45 18.67 -15.14
C ARG A 257 10.03 18.89 -15.67
N ARG A 258 9.68 20.11 -16.12
CA ARG A 258 8.36 20.39 -16.71
C ARG A 258 8.06 19.49 -17.91
N VAL A 259 9.02 19.33 -18.82
CA VAL A 259 8.87 18.45 -19.98
C VAL A 259 8.66 17.00 -19.56
N ALA A 260 9.45 16.50 -18.60
CA ALA A 260 9.29 15.15 -18.07
C ALA A 260 7.91 14.94 -17.41
N VAL A 261 7.48 15.88 -16.57
CA VAL A 261 6.15 15.87 -15.92
C VAL A 261 5.03 15.83 -16.96
N THR A 262 5.08 16.68 -17.99
CA THR A 262 4.08 16.66 -19.07
C THR A 262 4.02 15.32 -19.80
N ARG A 263 5.15 14.62 -19.97
CA ARG A 263 5.15 13.27 -20.57
C ARG A 263 4.49 12.22 -19.66
N VAL A 264 4.76 12.28 -18.36
CA VAL A 264 4.12 11.37 -17.38
C VAL A 264 2.60 11.63 -17.35
N ASP A 265 2.20 12.89 -17.36
CA ASP A 265 0.79 13.30 -17.39
C ASP A 265 0.07 12.80 -18.65
N GLN A 266 0.68 12.98 -19.83
CA GLN A 266 0.17 12.41 -21.09
C GLN A 266 0.05 10.87 -21.05
N ALA A 267 0.96 10.19 -20.35
CA ALA A 267 0.89 8.74 -20.19
C ALA A 267 -0.29 8.33 -19.28
N LEU A 268 -0.53 9.05 -18.19
CA LEU A 268 -1.69 8.85 -17.32
C LEU A 268 -2.99 9.10 -18.09
N GLN A 269 -3.07 10.19 -18.85
CA GLN A 269 -4.24 10.49 -19.67
C GLN A 269 -4.55 9.36 -20.67
N LYS A 270 -3.55 8.82 -21.37
CA LYS A 270 -3.74 7.69 -22.29
C LYS A 270 -4.21 6.43 -21.58
N LEU A 271 -3.74 6.20 -20.36
CA LEU A 271 -4.18 5.07 -19.53
C LEU A 271 -5.66 5.22 -19.19
N ASP A 272 -6.08 6.40 -18.75
CA ASP A 272 -7.47 6.73 -18.43
C ASP A 272 -8.39 6.63 -19.65
N GLU A 273 -7.97 7.15 -20.81
CA GLU A 273 -8.68 7.01 -22.08
C GLU A 273 -8.92 5.54 -22.43
N GLY A 274 -7.91 4.68 -22.28
CA GLY A 274 -8.03 3.24 -22.53
C GLY A 274 -8.95 2.51 -21.53
N VAL A 275 -9.06 3.01 -20.30
CA VAL A 275 -10.02 2.51 -19.30
C VAL A 275 -11.44 2.95 -19.67
N GLU A 276 -11.64 4.21 -20.03
CA GLU A 276 -12.96 4.75 -20.42
C GLU A 276 -13.50 4.11 -21.70
N GLU A 277 -12.65 3.84 -22.70
CA GLU A 277 -13.05 3.14 -23.93
C GLU A 277 -13.65 1.76 -23.61
N ARG A 278 -12.96 0.96 -22.79
CA ARG A 278 -13.44 -0.37 -22.38
C ARG A 278 -14.67 -0.29 -21.49
N ARG A 279 -14.75 0.74 -20.65
CA ARG A 279 -15.97 1.03 -19.89
C ARG A 279 -17.15 1.31 -20.82
N GLY A 280 -16.95 2.11 -21.87
CA GLY A 280 -17.95 2.38 -22.91
C GLY A 280 -18.43 1.09 -23.58
N HIS A 281 -17.51 0.20 -23.97
CA HIS A 281 -17.86 -1.10 -24.53
C HIS A 281 -18.63 -2.01 -23.56
N ALA A 282 -18.27 -2.02 -22.29
CA ALA A 282 -19.00 -2.77 -21.25
C ALA A 282 -20.42 -2.23 -21.05
N ARG A 283 -20.62 -0.90 -21.14
CA ARG A 283 -21.95 -0.27 -21.10
C ARG A 283 -22.78 -0.64 -22.33
N ALA A 284 -22.21 -0.59 -23.54
CA ALA A 284 -22.89 -0.96 -24.78
C ALA A 284 -23.36 -2.43 -24.78
N LYS A 285 -22.50 -3.37 -24.35
CA LYS A 285 -22.86 -4.80 -24.22
C LYS A 285 -24.03 -5.05 -23.26
N LYS A 286 -24.20 -4.23 -22.22
CA LYS A 286 -25.32 -4.33 -21.27
C LYS A 286 -26.62 -3.72 -21.82
N ALA A 287 -26.52 -2.72 -22.70
CA ALA A 287 -27.68 -2.05 -23.29
C ALA A 287 -28.37 -2.89 -24.38
N ASP A 288 -27.64 -3.81 -25.02
CA ASP A 288 -28.16 -4.70 -26.06
C ASP A 288 -28.27 -6.18 -25.59
N PRO A 289 -29.06 -6.52 -24.55
CA PRO A 289 -29.22 -7.92 -24.14
C PRO A 289 -30.10 -8.75 -25.10
N VAL A 290 -30.63 -8.16 -26.17
CA VAL A 290 -31.67 -8.75 -27.02
C VAL A 290 -31.19 -8.83 -28.47
N THR A 291 -30.65 -9.98 -28.91
CA THR A 291 -30.84 -10.49 -30.30
C THR A 291 -30.19 -11.85 -30.62
N CYS A 292 -29.35 -12.45 -29.76
CA CYS A 292 -28.66 -13.71 -30.10
C CYS A 292 -29.26 -15.00 -29.48
N SER A 293 -30.59 -15.08 -29.36
CA SER A 293 -31.30 -16.33 -29.04
C SER A 293 -32.42 -16.60 -30.03
N LEU A 294 -32.05 -16.86 -31.29
CA LEU A 294 -32.93 -17.42 -32.31
C LEU A 294 -32.11 -18.40 -33.15
N LYS A 295 -31.99 -19.63 -32.64
CA LYS A 295 -31.72 -20.84 -33.41
C LYS A 295 -32.08 -22.07 -32.60
#